data_AF-A0AAU6WK47-F1
#
_entry.id   AF-A0AAU6WK47-F1
#
_cell.length_a   1.000
_cell.length_b   1.000
_cell.length_c   1.000
_cell.angle_alpha   90.00
_cell.angle_beta   90.00
_cell.angle_gamma   90.00
#
_symmetry.space_group_name_H-M   'P 1'
#
loop_
_entity.id
_entity.type
_entity.pdbx_description
1 polymer ?
#
loop_
_entity_poly.entity_id
_entity_poly.type
_entity_poly.pdbx_seq_one_letter_code
_entity_poly.pdbx_strand_id
1 'polypeptide(L)'
;MEFLKFLEKLKISDFAGARNILAERIKVSATDDVLKTLAGSIHLDKNIEIFMTGFQITDNGNQYPMVQFKYTDDISPPKEVISVLFDENGNILGIKPMKQLN
;
A
#
# COMPACT_ATOMS: atom_id res chain seq x y z
N MET A 1 -11.40 -1.77 5.35
CA MET A 1 -10.46 -0.74 4.84
C MET A 1 -10.03 -1.13 3.43
N GLU A 2 -9.97 -0.20 2.48
CA GLU A 2 -9.67 -0.46 1.06
C GLU A 2 -8.32 -1.16 0.84
N PHE A 3 -7.30 -0.84 1.63
CA PHE A 3 -6.00 -1.50 1.52
C PHE A 3 -6.04 -3.01 1.81
N LEU A 4 -6.83 -3.47 2.78
CA LEU A 4 -6.94 -4.92 3.05
C LEU A 4 -7.60 -5.66 1.89
N LYS A 5 -8.67 -5.07 1.31
CA LYS A 5 -9.31 -5.62 0.10
C LYS A 5 -8.32 -5.67 -1.05
N PHE A 6 -7.49 -4.65 -1.21
CA PHE A 6 -6.46 -4.62 -2.25
C PHE A 6 -5.46 -5.77 -2.08
N LEU A 7 -5.00 -6.06 -0.86
CA LEU A 7 -4.11 -7.20 -0.59
C LEU A 7 -4.78 -8.55 -0.87
N GLU A 8 -6.06 -8.72 -0.53
CA GLU A 8 -6.82 -9.93 -0.85
C GLU A 8 -6.88 -10.17 -2.37
N LYS A 9 -7.06 -9.11 -3.16
CA LYS A 9 -7.05 -9.17 -4.62
C LYS A 9 -5.67 -9.53 -5.17
N LEU A 10 -4.59 -8.93 -4.66
CA LEU A 10 -3.23 -9.30 -5.05
C LEU A 10 -2.90 -10.77 -4.73
N LYS A 11 -3.35 -11.28 -3.58
CA LYS A 11 -3.08 -12.65 -3.13
C LYS A 11 -3.61 -13.71 -4.10
N ILE A 12 -4.73 -13.43 -4.77
CA ILE A 12 -5.34 -14.32 -5.77
C ILE A 12 -5.04 -13.89 -7.22
N SER A 13 -4.11 -12.96 -7.42
CA SER A 13 -3.77 -12.38 -8.74
C SER A 13 -4.97 -11.76 -9.49
N ASP A 14 -5.99 -11.26 -8.78
CA ASP A 14 -7.10 -10.50 -9.36
C ASP A 14 -6.67 -9.04 -9.59
N PHE A 15 -5.83 -8.82 -10.60
CA PHE A 15 -5.28 -7.49 -10.91
C PHE A 15 -6.33 -6.51 -11.42
N ALA A 16 -7.37 -6.98 -12.11
CA ALA A 16 -8.49 -6.15 -12.49
C ALA A 16 -9.26 -5.65 -11.25
N GLY A 17 -9.55 -6.55 -10.31
CA GLY A 17 -10.16 -6.19 -9.03
C GLY A 17 -9.29 -5.27 -8.18
N ALA A 18 -7.97 -5.50 -8.16
CA ALA A 18 -7.02 -4.64 -7.46
C ALA A 18 -7.02 -3.21 -8.02
N ARG A 19 -7.03 -3.02 -9.35
CA ARG A 19 -7.12 -1.69 -9.99
C ARG A 19 -8.38 -0.93 -9.63
N ASN A 20 -9.52 -1.62 -9.46
CA ASN A 20 -10.78 -0.96 -9.15
C ASN A 20 -10.79 -0.26 -7.78
N ILE A 21 -9.87 -0.62 -6.89
CA ILE A 21 -9.68 -0.03 -5.56
C ILE A 21 -8.74 1.18 -5.59
N LEU A 22 -7.94 1.30 -6.65
CA LEU A 22 -7.00 2.40 -6.82
C LEU A 22 -7.73 3.69 -7.23
N ALA A 23 -7.16 4.83 -6.88
CA ALA A 23 -7.60 6.13 -7.36
C ALA A 23 -7.49 6.19 -8.89
N GLU A 24 -8.47 6.82 -9.53
CA GLU A 24 -8.62 6.85 -11.00
C GLU A 24 -7.32 7.24 -11.71
N ARG A 25 -6.63 8.26 -11.17
CA ARG A 25 -5.41 8.82 -11.74
C ARG A 25 -4.22 7.85 -11.81
N ILE A 26 -4.21 6.76 -11.04
CA ILE A 26 -3.11 5.77 -11.03
C ILE A 26 -3.50 4.42 -11.62
N LYS A 27 -4.78 4.19 -11.94
CA LYS A 27 -5.27 2.90 -12.45
C LYS A 27 -4.55 2.47 -13.72
N VAL A 28 -4.36 3.41 -14.66
CA VAL A 28 -3.73 3.15 -15.96
C VAL A 28 -2.26 2.78 -15.81
N SER A 29 -1.55 3.37 -14.84
CA SER A 29 -0.13 3.06 -14.56
C SER A 29 0.07 1.76 -13.78
N ALA A 30 -0.98 1.22 -13.14
CA ALA A 30 -0.91 -0.03 -12.38
C ALA A 30 -1.09 -1.25 -13.30
N THR A 31 -0.16 -1.45 -14.23
CA THR A 31 -0.14 -2.62 -15.14
C THR A 31 -0.03 -3.93 -14.35
N ASP A 32 -0.33 -5.07 -15.00
CA ASP A 32 -0.25 -6.39 -14.34
C ASP A 32 1.18 -6.63 -13.82
N ASP A 33 2.20 -6.24 -14.59
CA ASP A 33 3.61 -6.34 -14.18
C ASP A 33 3.92 -5.50 -12.95
N VAL A 34 3.43 -4.25 -12.88
CA VAL A 34 3.60 -3.38 -11.71
C VAL A 34 2.94 -4.00 -10.47
N LEU A 35 1.72 -4.53 -10.61
CA LEU A 35 1.01 -5.16 -9.49
C LEU A 35 1.67 -6.48 -9.07
N LYS A 36 2.22 -7.24 -10.01
CA LYS A 36 2.98 -8.46 -9.74
C LYS A 36 4.29 -8.14 -9.01
N THR A 37 5.03 -7.10 -9.43
CA THR A 37 6.22 -6.63 -8.73
C THR A 37 5.88 -6.16 -7.32
N LEU A 38 4.79 -5.41 -7.16
CA LEU A 38 4.31 -4.96 -5.85
C LEU A 38 3.96 -6.16 -4.95
N ALA A 39 3.21 -7.14 -5.47
CA ALA A 39 2.86 -8.36 -4.75
C ALA A 39 4.11 -9.15 -4.30
N GLY A 40 5.16 -9.20 -5.13
CA GLY A 40 6.44 -9.82 -4.77
C GLY A 40 7.25 -9.06 -3.70
N SER A 41 6.92 -7.79 -3.45
CA SER A 41 7.60 -6.95 -2.45
C SER A 41 6.87 -6.88 -1.10
N ILE A 42 5.73 -7.55 -0.97
CA ILE A 42 4.88 -7.57 0.24
C ILE A 42 4.66 -9.02 0.66
N HIS A 43 4.85 -9.33 1.95
CA HIS A 43 4.46 -10.61 2.54
C HIS A 43 2.92 -10.70 2.68
N LEU A 44 2.23 -11.13 1.62
CA LEU A 44 0.75 -11.24 1.53
C LEU A 44 0.13 -12.36 2.40
N ASP A 45 0.97 -13.22 2.95
CA ASP A 45 0.62 -14.29 3.87
C ASP A 45 0.70 -13.87 5.35
N LYS A 46 1.35 -12.74 5.63
CA LYS A 46 1.52 -12.23 7.00
C LYS A 46 0.42 -11.25 7.40
N ASN A 47 0.05 -11.29 8.67
CA ASN A 47 -0.86 -10.32 9.25
C ASN A 47 -0.16 -8.97 9.47
N ILE A 48 -0.86 -7.90 9.14
CA ILE A 48 -0.41 -6.52 9.32
C ILE A 48 -1.29 -5.79 10.32
N GLU A 49 -0.72 -4.79 10.97
CA GLU A 49 -1.42 -3.86 11.85
C GLU A 49 -0.98 -2.42 11.58
N ILE A 50 -1.82 -1.45 11.98
CA ILE A 50 -1.49 -0.03 11.83
C ILE A 50 -0.31 0.29 12.75
N PHE A 51 0.76 0.80 12.16
CA PHE A 51 1.93 1.30 12.87
C PHE A 51 1.82 2.80 13.15
N MET A 52 1.48 3.58 12.13
CA MET A 52 1.38 5.04 12.22
C MET A 52 0.37 5.58 11.22
N THR A 53 -0.31 6.67 11.57
CA THR A 53 -1.13 7.46 10.65
C THR A 53 -0.59 8.88 10.57
N GLY A 54 -0.87 9.56 9.46
CA GLY A 54 -0.44 10.94 9.28
C GLY A 54 -0.75 11.44 7.88
N PHE A 55 0.10 12.34 7.41
CA PHE A 55 0.02 12.89 6.07
C PHE A 55 1.38 12.85 5.39
N GLN A 56 1.38 12.63 4.08
CA GLN A 56 2.57 12.75 3.26
C GLN A 56 2.41 13.93 2.30
N ILE A 57 3.40 14.82 2.30
CA ILE A 57 3.55 15.87 1.29
C ILE A 57 4.34 15.26 0.13
N THR A 58 3.79 15.33 -1.07
CA THR A 58 4.46 14.89 -2.30
C THR A 58 5.25 16.04 -2.94
N ASP A 59 6.15 15.74 -3.88
CA ASP A 59 7.09 16.72 -4.47
C ASP A 59 6.39 17.93 -5.15
N ASN A 60 5.12 17.76 -5.53
CA ASN A 60 4.27 18.81 -6.08
C ASN A 60 3.57 19.67 -5.00
N GLY A 61 3.91 19.50 -3.72
CA GLY A 61 3.33 20.23 -2.60
C GLY A 61 1.98 19.72 -2.10
N ASN A 62 1.39 18.71 -2.76
CA ASN A 62 0.10 18.16 -2.34
C ASN A 62 0.25 17.29 -1.09
N GLN A 63 -0.74 17.37 -0.20
CA GLN A 63 -0.78 16.61 1.05
C GLN A 63 -1.86 15.52 0.97
N TYR A 64 -1.49 14.28 1.28
CA TYR A 64 -2.41 13.14 1.27
C TYR A 64 -2.42 12.39 2.59
N PRO A 65 -3.59 11.89 3.04
CA PRO A 65 -3.65 10.96 4.16
C PRO A 65 -2.75 9.75 3.93
N MET A 66 -2.02 9.37 4.97
CA MET A 66 -1.09 8.24 4.97
C MET A 66 -1.42 7.30 6.12
N VAL A 67 -1.40 6.00 5.84
CA VAL A 67 -1.36 4.96 6.87
C VAL A 67 -0.15 4.08 6.61
N GLN A 68 0.64 3.84 7.66
CA GLN A 68 1.74 2.89 7.64
C GLN A 68 1.32 1.63 8.38
N PHE A 69 1.61 0.48 7.77
CA PHE A 69 1.39 -0.83 8.35
C PHE A 69 2.72 -1.49 8.70
N LYS A 70 2.77 -2.21 9.80
CA LYS A 70 3.84 -3.16 10.12
C LYS A 70 3.30 -4.58 10.16
N TYR A 71 4.19 -5.56 10.02
CA TYR A 71 3.83 -6.94 10.29
C TYR A 71 3.66 -7.17 11.80
N THR A 72 2.64 -7.94 12.17
CA THR A 72 2.27 -8.20 13.58
C THR A 72 3.34 -8.96 14.36
N ASP A 73 4.19 -9.73 13.67
CA ASP A 73 5.30 -10.48 14.25
C ASP A 73 6.62 -9.69 14.30
N ASP A 74 6.62 -8.43 13.85
CA ASP A 74 7.80 -7.58 13.87
C ASP A 74 7.91 -6.81 15.19
N ILE A 75 9.14 -6.71 15.70
CA ILE A 75 9.46 -5.94 16.91
C ILE A 75 9.46 -4.44 16.62
N SER A 76 9.27 -3.60 17.64
CA SER A 76 9.36 -2.14 17.48
C SER A 76 10.81 -1.67 17.73
N PRO A 77 11.43 -0.89 16.82
CA PRO A 77 10.88 -0.40 15.56
C PRO A 77 10.80 -1.48 14.47
N PRO A 78 9.77 -1.46 13.61
CA PRO A 78 9.56 -2.49 12.59
C PRO A 78 10.64 -2.45 11.52
N LYS A 79 11.19 -3.60 11.13
CA LYS A 79 12.17 -3.70 10.04
C LYS A 79 11.55 -3.41 8.68
N GLU A 80 10.27 -3.74 8.53
CA GLU A 80 9.53 -3.51 7.28
C GLU A 80 8.21 -2.81 7.56
N VAL A 81 7.92 -1.80 6.74
CA VAL A 81 6.65 -1.07 6.78
C VAL A 81 6.07 -0.93 5.38
N ILE A 82 4.74 -0.85 5.29
CA ILE A 82 4.03 -0.55 4.06
C ILE A 82 3.33 0.78 4.23
N SER A 83 3.80 1.81 3.52
CA SER A 83 3.13 3.11 3.48
C SER A 83 2.06 3.11 2.39
N VAL A 84 0.85 3.54 2.75
CA VAL A 84 -0.29 3.66 1.84
C VAL A 84 -0.81 5.09 1.88
N LEU A 85 -0.90 5.71 0.71
CA LEU A 85 -1.50 7.03 0.53
C LEU A 85 -2.92 6.90 0.01
N PHE A 86 -3.80 7.78 0.45
CA PHE A 86 -5.19 7.81 0.03
C PHE A 86 -5.54 9.15 -0.64
N ASP A 87 -6.45 9.12 -1.60
CA ASP A 87 -7.08 10.32 -2.12
C ASP A 87 -8.20 10.82 -1.18
N GLU A 88 -8.82 11.94 -1.53
CA GLU A 88 -9.93 12.55 -0.77
C GLU A 88 -11.18 11.66 -0.67
N ASN A 89 -11.33 10.68 -1.55
CA ASN A 89 -12.43 9.72 -1.57
C ASN A 89 -12.08 8.42 -0.83
N GLY A 90 -10.87 8.30 -0.28
CA GLY A 90 -10.39 7.10 0.40
C GLY A 90 -9.91 5.99 -0.54
N ASN A 91 -9.73 6.26 -1.84
CA ASN A 91 -9.12 5.30 -2.76
C ASN A 91 -7.60 5.30 -2.61
N ILE A 92 -6.97 4.19 -2.95
CA ILE A 92 -5.52 4.06 -2.82
C ILE A 92 -4.81 4.86 -3.90
N LEU A 93 -3.91 5.73 -3.49
CA LEU A 93 -3.20 6.68 -4.32
C LEU A 93 -1.73 6.30 -4.55
N GLY A 94 -1.19 5.51 -3.65
CA GLY A 94 0.20 5.05 -3.68
C GLY A 94 0.42 4.00 -2.62
N ILE A 95 1.26 3.02 -2.94
CA ILE A 95 1.69 1.97 -2.03
C ILE A 95 3.20 1.90 -2.12
N LYS A 96 3.88 2.00 -0.98
CA LYS A 96 5.34 1.94 -0.88
C LYS A 96 5.77 1.00 0.23
N PRO A 97 6.10 -0.26 -0.11
CA PRO A 97 6.81 -1.16 0.80
C PRO A 97 8.23 -0.63 1.03
N MET A 98 8.66 -0.59 2.29
CA MET A 98 9.97 -0.08 2.68
C MET A 98 10.61 -1.04 3.67
N LYS A 99 11.88 -1.35 3.45
CA LYS A 99 12.75 -2.00 4.44
C LYS A 99 13.56 -0.90 5.11
N GLN A 100 13.55 -0.85 6.43
CA GLN A 100 14.46 0.00 7.17
C GLN A 100 15.89 -0.50 6.93
N LEU A 101 16.75 0.39 6.47
CA LEU A 101 18.19 0.13 6.40
C LEU A 101 18.71 0.24 7.84
N ASN A 102 19.12 -0.89 8.41
CA ASN A 102 19.87 -0.91 9.65
C ASN A 102 21.32 -0.51 9.41
#